data_AF-A0A9F2QX36-F1
#
_entry.id   AF-A0A9F2QX36-F1
#
_cell.length_a   1.000
_cell.length_b   1.000
_cell.length_c   1.000
_cell.angle_alpha   90.00
_cell.angle_beta   90.00
_cell.angle_gamma   90.00
#
_symmetry.space_group_name_H-M   'P 1'
#
loop_
_entity.id
_entity.type
_entity.pdbx_description
1 polymer ?
#
loop_
_entity_poly.entity_id
_entity_poly.type
_entity_poly.pdbx_seq_one_letter_code
_entity_poly.pdbx_strand_id
1 'polypeptide(L)'
;MVYPFSQITSAFDMEAVTFKKLVKGHAYSVTGLKEVEYRGRQEELIRIRNPWGQVEWTGAWSDSSSEWNEVDPDQRDELQLKMEDGEFWMSFRDFMREFSRLEICNLTPDVLTKDETKKWHTTLFEGTWRRGSTAGGCRNHPATFWINPQFKIKLLEEDDDPEDDEVACSFLVALMQKHRRKERHVGGDMHTIGFAVYEVPEESQGCQSVHLKKDFFLRNQSRARSETFINLREVSNHIRLPPGEYIVVPSTFEPNKEGDFILRVFTEKQSDTEVLDDEISADLPDEEEISEDDIDENFRNMFQQLAGEDMEISVFELRTILNRVIARHKDLKTDGFSMDSCRNMINLMDKDGSARLGLVEFQILWNKIRNWLNVFRQHDLDKSGTMSSYEMRLAMESAGFKLDNRLHQVIVARYADESMGVDFDNFVCCLVKLETMFRFFRSLDPEGTGSAVMNLGEWLTFTMCG
;
A
#
# COMPACT_ATOMS: atom_id res chain seq x y z
N MET A 1 8.11 25.93 -10.10
CA MET A 1 7.39 26.92 -9.26
C MET A 1 8.27 27.31 -8.09
N VAL A 2 8.10 28.53 -7.57
CA VAL A 2 8.86 29.05 -6.42
C VAL A 2 7.93 29.74 -5.42
N TYR A 3 8.30 29.74 -4.14
CA TYR A 3 7.48 30.27 -3.04
C TYR A 3 8.26 31.27 -2.17
N PRO A 4 7.72 32.49 -1.92
CA PRO A 4 8.40 33.49 -1.10
C PRO A 4 8.61 33.11 0.37
N PHE A 5 9.65 33.67 0.99
CA PHE A 5 10.08 33.48 2.36
C PHE A 5 9.13 34.18 3.33
N SER A 6 8.51 33.41 4.22
CA SER A 6 7.91 33.91 5.45
C SER A 6 7.55 32.78 6.39
N GLN A 7 7.75 32.98 7.70
CA GLN A 7 7.05 32.20 8.71
C GLN A 7 5.54 32.45 8.54
N ILE A 8 4.83 31.50 7.93
CA ILE A 8 3.37 31.50 7.91
C ILE A 8 2.96 30.93 9.26
N THR A 9 2.60 31.81 10.21
CA THR A 9 2.23 31.41 11.58
C THR A 9 0.72 31.30 11.75
N SER A 10 -0.06 31.80 10.79
CA SER A 10 -1.52 31.72 10.78
C SER A 10 -2.11 31.65 9.38
N ALA A 11 -3.39 31.23 9.27
CA ALA A 11 -4.14 31.26 8.02
C ALA A 11 -4.32 32.67 7.44
N PHE A 12 -4.17 33.71 8.26
CA PHE A 12 -4.23 35.12 7.85
C PHE A 12 -2.94 35.61 7.18
N ASP A 13 -1.82 34.90 7.35
CA ASP A 13 -0.55 35.21 6.66
C ASP A 13 -0.49 34.62 5.24
N MET A 14 -1.42 33.72 4.91
CA MET A 14 -1.57 33.13 3.58
C MET A 14 -2.09 34.20 2.61
N GLU A 15 -1.41 34.37 1.48
CA GLU A 15 -1.66 35.43 0.48
C GLU A 15 -1.41 36.88 0.97
N ALA A 16 -0.76 37.07 2.12
CA ALA A 16 -0.36 38.40 2.55
C ALA A 16 0.76 38.98 1.67
N VAL A 17 0.58 40.22 1.23
CA VAL A 17 1.54 40.95 0.40
C VAL A 17 2.63 41.57 1.27
N THR A 18 3.90 41.31 0.97
CA THR A 18 5.05 41.91 1.66
C THR A 18 5.23 43.38 1.26
N PHE A 19 6.08 44.11 2.00
CA PHE A 19 6.42 45.49 1.65
C PHE A 19 7.10 45.62 0.27
N LYS A 20 7.73 44.54 -0.24
CA LYS A 20 8.31 44.46 -1.59
C LYS A 20 7.34 43.90 -2.63
N LYS A 21 6.05 43.83 -2.30
CA LYS A 21 4.96 43.31 -3.15
C LYS A 21 5.10 41.85 -3.58
N LEU A 22 5.76 41.01 -2.78
CA LEU A 22 5.71 39.55 -2.94
C LEU A 22 4.56 38.98 -2.12
N VAL A 23 3.86 37.97 -2.64
CA VAL A 23 2.71 37.35 -1.99
C VAL A 23 3.15 36.08 -1.27
N LYS A 24 2.92 36.00 0.04
CA LYS A 24 3.31 34.85 0.87
C LYS A 24 2.42 33.63 0.62
N GLY A 25 3.00 32.43 0.67
CA GLY A 25 2.25 31.18 0.48
C GLY A 25 1.65 31.00 -0.93
N HIS A 26 2.05 31.83 -1.88
CA HIS A 26 1.57 31.85 -3.26
C HIS A 26 2.63 31.29 -4.20
N ALA A 27 2.18 30.57 -5.23
CA ALA A 27 3.07 29.94 -6.20
C ALA A 27 3.43 30.93 -7.31
N TYR A 28 4.73 31.10 -7.56
CA TYR A 28 5.27 31.86 -8.67
C TYR A 28 5.92 30.94 -9.71
N SER A 29 6.02 31.39 -10.95
CA SER A 29 6.72 30.67 -12.03
C SER A 29 8.08 31.30 -12.28
N VAL A 30 9.12 30.49 -12.47
CA VAL A 30 10.41 30.96 -12.99
C VAL A 30 10.34 30.85 -14.51
N THR A 31 10.59 31.94 -15.23
CA THR A 31 10.40 32.03 -16.69
C THR A 31 11.67 32.41 -17.45
N GLY A 32 12.78 32.65 -16.75
CA GLY A 32 14.05 32.97 -17.38
C GLY A 32 15.19 33.13 -16.38
N LEU A 33 16.40 32.93 -16.86
CA LEU A 33 17.67 33.22 -16.19
C LEU A 33 18.55 33.93 -17.24
N LYS A 34 19.21 35.02 -16.86
CA LYS A 34 20.14 35.73 -17.75
C LYS A 34 21.23 36.40 -16.93
N GLU A 35 22.45 36.39 -17.44
CA GLU A 35 23.54 37.21 -16.93
C GLU A 35 23.59 38.53 -17.70
N VAL A 36 23.74 39.63 -16.97
CA VAL A 36 23.89 40.98 -17.56
C VAL A 36 25.14 41.66 -17.02
N GLU A 37 25.79 42.46 -17.86
CA GLU A 37 26.89 43.30 -17.39
C GLU A 37 26.32 44.59 -16.77
N TYR A 38 26.55 44.75 -15.47
CA TYR A 38 26.14 45.93 -14.71
C TYR A 38 27.35 46.51 -13.97
N ARG A 39 27.72 47.76 -14.30
CA ARG A 39 28.88 48.47 -13.71
C ARG A 39 30.20 47.68 -13.77
N GLY A 40 30.46 46.98 -14.88
CA GLY A 40 31.67 46.18 -15.08
C GLY A 40 31.71 44.89 -14.26
N ARG A 41 30.56 44.41 -13.79
CA ARG A 41 30.39 43.11 -13.12
C ARG A 41 29.28 42.33 -13.81
N GLN A 42 29.43 41.01 -13.85
CA GLN A 42 28.34 40.12 -14.25
C GLN A 42 27.34 40.00 -13.08
N GLU A 43 26.08 40.29 -13.35
CA GLU A 43 24.97 40.13 -12.40
C GLU A 43 24.01 39.06 -12.93
N GLU A 44 23.77 38.02 -12.12
CA GLU A 44 22.82 36.96 -12.44
C GLU A 44 21.40 37.41 -12.11
N LEU A 45 20.54 37.47 -13.12
CA LEU A 45 19.14 37.83 -12.98
C LEU A 45 18.24 36.62 -13.21
N ILE A 46 17.18 36.54 -12.41
CA ILE A 46 16.13 35.54 -12.54
C ILE A 46 14.78 36.23 -12.79
N ARG A 47 14.04 35.71 -13.77
CA ARG A 47 12.72 36.21 -14.14
C ARG A 47 11.63 35.38 -13.48
N ILE A 48 10.76 36.05 -12.75
CA ILE A 48 9.71 35.46 -11.94
C ILE A 48 8.36 36.02 -12.39
N ARG A 49 7.34 35.17 -12.47
CA ARG A 49 5.98 35.56 -12.86
C ARG A 49 4.97 35.23 -11.79
N ASN A 50 4.20 36.23 -11.37
CA ASN A 50 3.00 36.10 -10.56
C ASN A 50 1.82 35.63 -11.44
N PRO A 51 1.21 34.47 -11.15
CA PRO A 51 0.06 33.97 -11.91
C PRO A 51 -1.17 34.90 -11.89
N TRP A 52 -1.27 35.82 -10.93
CA TRP A 52 -2.33 36.82 -10.91
C TRP A 52 -2.22 37.84 -12.05
N GLY A 53 -1.07 37.92 -12.72
CA GLY A 53 -0.82 38.87 -13.80
C GLY A 53 -0.74 40.33 -13.33
N GLN A 54 -0.55 40.54 -12.03
CA GLN A 54 -0.48 41.84 -11.36
C GLN A 54 0.28 41.67 -10.03
N VAL A 55 0.63 42.78 -9.38
CA VAL A 55 1.39 42.82 -8.12
C VAL A 55 2.80 42.24 -8.30
N GLU A 56 3.71 43.13 -8.69
CA GLU A 56 5.10 42.83 -9.05
C GLU A 56 6.10 43.36 -8.02
N TRP A 57 7.28 42.76 -8.00
CA TRP A 57 8.43 43.14 -7.20
C TRP A 57 8.78 44.63 -7.33
N THR A 58 9.07 45.28 -6.21
CA THR A 58 9.46 46.70 -6.17
C THR A 58 10.91 46.93 -5.72
N GLY A 59 11.73 45.88 -5.68
CA GLY A 59 13.14 46.01 -5.35
C GLY A 59 14.01 46.27 -6.59
N ALA A 60 15.32 46.05 -6.44
CA ALA A 60 16.27 46.15 -7.54
C ALA A 60 15.87 45.23 -8.70
N TRP A 61 16.05 45.71 -9.93
CA TRP A 61 15.68 45.03 -11.18
C TRP A 61 14.17 44.88 -11.44
N SER A 62 13.32 45.51 -10.63
CA SER A 62 11.90 45.71 -10.99
C SER A 62 11.74 46.47 -12.31
N ASP A 63 10.56 46.42 -12.92
CA ASP A 63 10.30 47.03 -14.23
C ASP A 63 10.58 48.54 -14.31
N SER A 64 10.49 49.23 -13.16
CA SER A 64 10.76 50.68 -13.03
C SER A 64 12.11 51.00 -12.37
N SER A 65 12.95 49.99 -12.15
CA SER A 65 14.23 50.12 -11.44
C SER A 65 15.24 50.95 -12.26
N SER A 66 16.01 51.80 -11.58
CA SER A 66 17.00 52.66 -12.25
C SER A 66 18.24 51.91 -12.72
N GLU A 67 18.47 50.71 -12.20
CA GLU A 67 19.53 49.76 -12.56
C GLU A 67 19.51 49.44 -14.06
N TRP A 68 18.32 49.43 -14.69
CA TRP A 68 18.15 49.22 -16.13
C TRP A 68 18.75 50.33 -17.01
N ASN A 69 19.04 51.50 -16.45
CA ASN A 69 19.64 52.61 -17.21
C ASN A 69 21.13 52.40 -17.47
N GLU A 70 21.77 51.47 -16.75
CA GLU A 70 23.20 51.18 -16.88
C GLU A 70 23.49 49.83 -17.54
N VAL A 71 22.44 49.12 -17.95
CA VAL A 71 22.55 47.94 -18.81
C VAL A 71 22.52 48.39 -20.26
N ASP A 72 23.25 47.69 -21.11
CA ASP A 72 23.26 47.94 -22.54
C ASP A 72 21.83 47.91 -23.14
N PRO A 73 21.44 48.90 -23.97
CA PRO A 73 20.09 48.98 -24.54
C PRO A 73 19.68 47.72 -25.33
N ASP A 74 20.60 47.10 -26.06
CA ASP A 74 20.29 45.91 -26.85
C ASP A 74 20.02 44.71 -25.93
N GLN A 75 20.83 44.56 -24.86
CA GLN A 75 20.59 43.52 -23.83
C GLN A 75 19.27 43.74 -23.07
N ARG A 76 18.90 45.01 -22.83
CA ARG A 76 17.66 45.40 -22.16
C ARG A 76 16.43 45.07 -23.00
N ASP A 77 16.45 45.37 -24.29
CA ASP A 77 15.33 45.08 -25.18
C ASP A 77 15.08 43.57 -25.32
N GLU A 78 16.15 42.75 -25.30
CA GLU A 78 16.04 41.28 -25.26
C GLU A 78 15.40 40.72 -23.99
N LEU A 79 15.47 41.44 -22.87
CA LEU A 79 14.92 41.02 -21.57
C LEU A 79 13.39 41.17 -21.46
N GLN A 80 12.75 41.73 -22.51
CA GLN A 80 11.29 41.83 -22.68
C GLN A 80 10.56 42.41 -21.46
N LEU A 81 11.02 43.56 -20.97
CA LEU A 81 10.36 44.28 -19.87
C LEU A 81 8.94 44.69 -20.29
N LYS A 82 7.92 44.03 -19.72
CA LYS A 82 6.50 44.33 -19.96
C LYS A 82 5.86 44.72 -18.66
N MET A 83 5.49 45.99 -18.55
CA MET A 83 4.89 46.51 -17.33
C MET A 83 3.50 45.90 -17.09
N GLU A 84 3.23 45.54 -15.83
CA GLU A 84 1.93 45.09 -15.31
C GLU A 84 1.38 43.80 -15.95
N ASP A 85 2.23 42.83 -16.27
CA ASP A 85 1.82 41.48 -16.68
C ASP A 85 2.08 40.40 -15.60
N GLY A 86 2.54 40.84 -14.43
CA GLY A 86 2.91 40.02 -13.28
C GLY A 86 4.31 39.43 -13.37
N GLU A 87 5.05 39.63 -14.46
CA GLU A 87 6.43 39.19 -14.65
C GLU A 87 7.42 40.29 -14.22
N PHE A 88 8.49 39.90 -13.54
CA PHE A 88 9.53 40.83 -13.09
C PHE A 88 10.88 40.13 -13.01
N TRP A 89 11.95 40.91 -13.14
CA TRP A 89 13.30 40.45 -12.86
C TRP A 89 13.71 40.79 -11.42
N MET A 90 14.58 39.97 -10.85
CA MET A 90 15.30 40.27 -9.62
C MET A 90 16.70 39.65 -9.68
N SER A 91 17.60 40.14 -8.82
CA SER A 91 18.91 39.51 -8.67
C SER A 91 18.74 38.09 -8.13
N PHE A 92 19.59 37.16 -8.56
CA PHE A 92 19.60 35.79 -8.03
C PHE A 92 19.85 35.76 -6.51
N ARG A 93 20.60 36.75 -6.01
CA ARG A 93 20.82 36.96 -4.57
C ARG A 93 19.55 37.32 -3.81
N ASP A 94 18.76 38.24 -4.35
CA ASP A 94 17.45 38.58 -3.77
C ASP A 94 16.51 37.37 -3.86
N PHE A 95 16.53 36.62 -4.97
CA PHE A 95 15.77 35.39 -5.09
C PHE A 95 16.09 34.39 -3.97
N MET A 96 17.38 34.10 -3.74
CA MET A 96 17.81 33.19 -2.66
C MET A 96 17.45 33.69 -1.26
N ARG A 97 17.27 35.00 -1.07
CA ARG A 97 16.87 35.60 0.21
C ARG A 97 15.35 35.62 0.39
N GLU A 98 14.62 35.88 -0.68
CA GLU A 98 13.18 36.13 -0.67
C GLU A 98 12.37 34.89 -1.03
N PHE A 99 12.95 33.80 -1.52
CA PHE A 99 12.28 32.53 -1.82
C PHE A 99 12.89 31.37 -1.04
N SER A 100 12.06 30.47 -0.53
CA SER A 100 12.49 29.36 0.34
C SER A 100 12.44 27.99 -0.34
N ARG A 101 11.70 27.88 -1.45
CA ARG A 101 11.46 26.62 -2.14
C ARG A 101 11.41 26.81 -3.63
N LEU A 102 12.16 25.97 -4.35
CA LEU A 102 12.14 25.82 -5.80
C LEU A 102 11.67 24.40 -6.13
N GLU A 103 10.59 24.30 -6.90
CA GLU A 103 10.04 23.05 -7.42
C GLU A 103 10.25 23.01 -8.93
N ILE A 104 10.97 22.00 -9.42
CA ILE A 104 11.18 21.76 -10.84
C ILE A 104 10.53 20.42 -11.18
N CYS A 105 9.73 20.41 -12.25
CA CYS A 105 9.12 19.19 -12.76
C CYS A 105 9.81 18.86 -14.08
N ASN A 106 10.66 17.85 -14.07
CA ASN A 106 11.35 17.38 -15.26
C ASN A 106 10.41 16.50 -16.08
N LEU A 107 10.48 16.61 -17.41
CA LEU A 107 9.75 15.73 -18.33
C LEU A 107 10.38 14.34 -18.39
N THR A 108 11.68 14.25 -18.11
CA THR A 108 12.44 13.02 -18.00
C THR A 108 12.98 12.87 -16.57
N PRO A 109 13.27 11.65 -16.09
CA PRO A 109 13.92 11.44 -14.79
C PRO A 109 15.39 11.89 -14.73
N ASP A 110 15.92 12.56 -15.76
CA ASP A 110 17.29 13.03 -15.75
C ASP A 110 17.51 14.08 -14.65
N VAL A 111 18.64 13.99 -13.96
CA VAL A 111 19.07 15.01 -13.00
C VAL A 111 19.54 16.24 -13.78
N LEU A 112 19.04 17.42 -13.42
CA LEU A 112 19.34 18.69 -14.10
C LEU A 112 20.84 19.05 -14.17
N THR A 113 21.68 18.37 -13.40
CA THR A 113 23.12 18.60 -13.33
C THR A 113 23.91 17.90 -14.43
N LYS A 114 23.30 16.99 -15.21
CA LYS A 114 23.96 16.29 -16.31
C LYS A 114 23.40 16.80 -17.65
N ASP A 115 24.30 17.20 -18.55
CA ASP A 115 23.95 17.70 -19.90
C ASP A 115 23.49 16.58 -20.86
N GLU A 116 23.60 15.32 -20.44
CA GLU A 116 23.24 14.16 -21.23
C GLU A 116 21.80 13.71 -20.94
N THR A 117 21.02 13.52 -21.99
CA THR A 117 19.68 12.94 -21.90
C THR A 117 19.78 11.42 -21.90
N LYS A 118 19.37 10.77 -20.82
CA LYS A 118 19.37 9.31 -20.72
C LYS A 118 18.01 8.74 -21.08
N LYS A 119 18.00 7.51 -21.58
CA LYS A 119 16.74 6.77 -21.79
C LYS A 119 16.38 6.08 -20.49
N TRP A 120 15.20 6.36 -19.97
CA TRP A 120 14.73 5.77 -18.73
C TRP A 120 13.70 4.68 -19.00
N HIS A 121 13.90 3.51 -18.41
CA HIS A 121 12.86 2.50 -18.32
C HIS A 121 11.93 2.88 -17.16
N THR A 122 10.62 2.80 -17.38
CA THR A 122 9.61 3.20 -16.38
C THR A 122 8.70 2.03 -16.08
N THR A 123 8.58 1.69 -14.79
CA THR A 123 7.55 0.77 -14.33
C THR A 123 6.61 1.47 -13.35
N LEU A 124 5.32 1.17 -13.48
CA LEU A 124 4.24 1.75 -12.69
C LEU A 124 3.50 0.64 -11.95
N PHE A 125 3.34 0.83 -10.64
CA PHE A 125 2.53 -0.01 -9.79
C PHE A 125 1.40 0.79 -9.16
N GLU A 126 0.21 0.23 -9.16
CA GLU A 126 -0.89 0.73 -8.36
C GLU A 126 -0.98 -0.08 -7.06
N GLY A 127 -1.20 0.62 -5.95
CA GLY A 127 -1.32 -0.03 -4.65
C GLY A 127 -2.27 0.71 -3.74
N THR A 128 -2.57 0.09 -2.61
CA THR A 128 -3.56 0.58 -1.66
C THR A 128 -3.16 0.24 -0.24
N TRP A 129 -3.30 1.21 0.66
CA TRP A 129 -3.34 1.03 2.10
C TRP A 129 -4.81 0.95 2.55
N ARG A 130 -5.21 -0.18 3.12
CA ARG A 130 -6.51 -0.36 3.81
C ARG A 130 -6.28 -0.58 5.30
N ARG A 131 -7.13 0.04 6.11
CA ARG A 131 -7.07 -0.10 7.56
C ARG A 131 -7.31 -1.56 7.92
N GLY A 132 -6.51 -2.06 8.86
CA GLY A 132 -6.57 -3.47 9.22
C GLY A 132 -6.28 -4.39 8.03
N SER A 133 -5.35 -4.08 7.13
CA SER A 133 -4.87 -5.10 6.18
C SER A 133 -3.50 -4.72 5.67
N THR A 134 -3.42 -3.66 4.87
CA THR A 134 -2.18 -3.21 4.23
C THR A 134 -1.69 -1.85 4.73
N ALA A 135 -2.43 -1.16 5.60
CA ALA A 135 -2.05 0.12 6.19
C ALA A 135 -1.09 -0.06 7.39
N GLY A 136 0.12 -0.53 7.12
CA GLY A 136 1.09 -0.94 8.13
C GLY A 136 1.83 0.20 8.85
N GLY A 137 1.81 1.41 8.30
CA GLY A 137 2.61 2.54 8.81
C GLY A 137 4.10 2.37 8.51
N CYS A 138 4.94 3.32 8.95
CA CYS A 138 6.38 3.32 8.64
C CYS A 138 7.20 2.40 9.56
N ARG A 139 8.52 2.35 9.34
CA ARG A 139 9.45 1.45 10.07
C ARG A 139 9.48 1.65 11.59
N ASN A 140 8.99 2.79 12.08
CA ASN A 140 8.79 3.07 13.51
C ASN A 140 7.72 2.17 14.15
N HIS A 141 6.89 1.51 13.33
CA HIS A 141 5.82 0.60 13.72
C HIS A 141 6.17 -0.84 13.30
N PRO A 142 7.19 -1.49 13.89
CA PRO A 142 7.68 -2.80 13.43
C PRO A 142 6.66 -3.93 13.54
N ALA A 143 5.63 -3.78 14.38
CA ALA A 143 4.55 -4.76 14.50
C ALA A 143 3.74 -4.88 13.19
N THR A 144 3.61 -3.79 12.44
CA THR A 144 2.72 -3.67 11.28
C THR A 144 3.45 -3.19 10.02
N PHE A 145 4.70 -2.71 10.09
CA PHE A 145 5.41 -2.23 8.89
C PHE A 145 5.46 -3.26 7.75
N TRP A 146 5.61 -4.54 8.11
CA TRP A 146 5.77 -5.64 7.16
C TRP A 146 4.48 -5.97 6.38
N ILE A 147 3.29 -5.53 6.81
CA ILE A 147 2.03 -5.77 6.08
C ILE A 147 1.76 -4.76 4.94
N ASN A 148 2.58 -3.71 4.82
CA ASN A 148 2.48 -2.81 3.66
C ASN A 148 2.78 -3.58 2.36
N PRO A 149 2.22 -3.15 1.21
CA PRO A 149 2.57 -3.73 -0.08
C PRO A 149 4.08 -3.67 -0.35
N GLN A 150 4.63 -4.68 -1.01
CA GLN A 150 6.06 -4.81 -1.29
C GLN A 150 6.29 -4.93 -2.79
N PHE A 151 7.31 -4.25 -3.32
CA PHE A 151 7.62 -4.23 -4.74
C PHE A 151 9.08 -4.57 -4.96
N LYS A 152 9.36 -5.62 -5.73
CA LYS A 152 10.71 -6.05 -6.08
C LYS A 152 11.23 -5.23 -7.26
N ILE A 153 12.47 -4.81 -7.16
CA ILE A 153 13.23 -4.16 -8.24
C ILE A 153 14.54 -4.92 -8.40
N LYS A 154 14.83 -5.37 -9.61
CA LYS A 154 16.08 -6.02 -9.97
C LYS A 154 16.91 -5.08 -10.83
N LEU A 155 18.05 -4.68 -10.30
CA LEU A 155 19.04 -3.83 -10.96
C LEU A 155 20.11 -4.74 -11.59
N LEU A 156 20.18 -4.77 -12.92
CA LEU A 156 20.99 -5.74 -13.68
C LEU A 156 22.36 -5.19 -14.08
N GLU A 157 22.40 -3.97 -14.57
CA GLU A 157 23.58 -3.37 -15.19
C GLU A 157 23.90 -2.02 -14.53
N GLU A 158 25.19 -1.78 -14.30
CA GLU A 158 25.71 -0.49 -13.83
C GLU A 158 25.49 0.63 -14.86
N ASP A 159 25.50 1.87 -14.39
CA ASP A 159 25.35 3.03 -15.26
C ASP A 159 26.58 3.20 -16.18
N ASP A 160 26.38 3.65 -17.41
CA ASP A 160 27.48 3.92 -18.35
C ASP A 160 28.09 5.31 -18.04
N ASP A 161 28.70 5.48 -16.87
CA ASP A 161 29.38 6.74 -16.49
C ASP A 161 30.90 6.53 -16.39
N PRO A 162 31.68 6.92 -17.41
CA PRO A 162 33.13 6.70 -17.42
C PRO A 162 33.89 7.59 -16.42
N GLU A 163 33.23 8.58 -15.81
CA GLU A 163 33.81 9.43 -14.77
C GLU A 163 33.50 8.94 -13.35
N ASP A 164 32.70 7.88 -13.23
CA ASP A 164 32.25 7.33 -11.95
C ASP A 164 32.96 6.00 -11.65
N ASP A 165 33.81 6.00 -10.61
CA ASP A 165 34.52 4.79 -10.17
C ASP A 165 33.62 3.83 -9.37
N GLU A 166 32.38 4.22 -9.03
CA GLU A 166 31.44 3.39 -8.27
C GLU A 166 30.53 2.54 -9.17
N VAL A 167 30.64 1.21 -9.03
CA VAL A 167 29.73 0.21 -9.63
C VAL A 167 28.34 0.35 -9.02
N ALA A 168 27.50 1.19 -9.62
CA ALA A 168 26.16 1.50 -9.14
C ALA A 168 25.16 1.65 -10.29
N CYS A 169 23.91 1.33 -9.97
CA CYS A 169 22.75 1.54 -10.82
C CYS A 169 21.95 2.73 -10.28
N SER A 170 21.68 3.71 -11.14
CA SER A 170 20.85 4.88 -10.80
C SER A 170 19.38 4.61 -11.09
N PHE A 171 18.54 4.90 -10.10
CA PHE A 171 17.10 4.82 -10.25
C PHE A 171 16.36 5.87 -9.42
N LEU A 172 15.17 6.24 -9.88
CA LEU A 172 14.27 7.16 -9.19
C LEU A 172 13.03 6.39 -8.73
N VAL A 173 12.72 6.50 -7.44
CA VAL A 173 11.46 5.99 -6.89
C VAL A 173 10.55 7.18 -6.61
N ALA A 174 9.34 7.16 -7.13
CA ALA A 174 8.32 8.19 -6.92
C ALA A 174 7.01 7.57 -6.42
N LEU A 175 6.61 7.93 -5.19
CA LEU A 175 5.40 7.48 -4.53
C LEU A 175 4.36 8.60 -4.51
N MET A 176 3.22 8.43 -5.19
CA MET A 176 2.12 9.39 -5.25
C MET A 176 0.86 8.86 -4.54
N GLN A 177 0.26 9.64 -3.65
CA GLN A 177 -1.08 9.36 -3.11
C GLN A 177 -2.19 9.87 -4.05
N LYS A 178 -3.20 9.03 -4.29
CA LYS A 178 -4.34 9.29 -5.20
C LYS A 178 -5.52 9.92 -4.45
N HIS A 179 -6.36 10.62 -5.20
CA HIS A 179 -7.71 11.06 -4.82
C HIS A 179 -7.90 11.91 -3.53
N ARG A 180 -6.85 12.23 -2.77
CA ARG A 180 -6.94 12.99 -1.50
C ARG A 180 -7.66 14.34 -1.62
N ARG A 181 -7.53 15.04 -2.76
CA ARG A 181 -8.25 16.31 -2.99
C ARG A 181 -9.77 16.14 -2.94
N LYS A 182 -10.28 14.98 -3.35
CA LYS A 182 -11.72 14.68 -3.23
C LYS A 182 -12.13 14.61 -1.78
N GLU A 183 -11.29 14.18 -0.85
CA GLU A 183 -11.63 14.04 0.58
C GLU A 183 -11.60 15.35 1.37
N ARG A 184 -11.18 16.48 0.76
CA ARG A 184 -11.13 17.77 1.46
C ARG A 184 -12.48 18.23 2.01
N HIS A 185 -13.59 17.87 1.34
CA HIS A 185 -14.94 18.23 1.80
C HIS A 185 -15.34 17.56 3.13
N VAL A 186 -14.70 16.44 3.49
CA VAL A 186 -14.87 15.75 4.78
C VAL A 186 -13.70 15.99 5.74
N GLY A 187 -12.87 17.01 5.49
CA GLY A 187 -11.73 17.37 6.32
C GLY A 187 -10.49 16.49 6.13
N GLY A 188 -10.46 15.65 5.09
CA GLY A 188 -9.27 14.87 4.74
C GLY A 188 -8.17 15.74 4.11
N ASP A 189 -6.92 15.52 4.52
CA ASP A 189 -5.74 16.14 3.92
C ASP A 189 -4.72 15.08 3.43
N MET A 190 -3.65 15.51 2.79
CA MET A 190 -2.54 14.64 2.38
C MET A 190 -1.99 13.87 3.58
N HIS A 191 -1.80 12.57 3.40
CA HIS A 191 -1.09 11.76 4.39
C HIS A 191 0.40 12.04 4.31
N THR A 192 1.07 11.95 5.46
CA THR A 192 2.53 11.88 5.51
C THR A 192 2.95 10.53 4.93
N ILE A 193 3.56 10.53 3.75
CA ILE A 193 3.96 9.32 3.02
C ILE A 193 5.47 9.27 2.83
N GLY A 194 5.98 8.07 2.59
CA GLY A 194 7.38 7.80 2.31
C GLY A 194 7.58 6.33 1.95
N PHE A 195 8.82 5.94 1.69
CA PHE A 195 9.15 4.56 1.35
C PHE A 195 10.52 4.19 1.87
N ALA A 196 10.76 2.89 2.03
CA ALA A 196 12.05 2.33 2.39
C ALA A 196 12.45 1.24 1.39
N VAL A 197 13.74 1.14 1.11
CA VAL A 197 14.33 0.18 0.18
C VAL A 197 15.24 -0.77 0.94
N TYR A 198 15.00 -2.06 0.79
CA TYR A 198 15.77 -3.14 1.42
C TYR A 198 16.41 -4.02 0.36
N GLU A 199 17.54 -4.63 0.67
CA GLU A 199 18.16 -5.64 -0.18
C GLU A 199 17.54 -7.01 0.10
N VAL A 200 17.30 -7.78 -0.95
CA VAL A 200 16.77 -9.15 -0.84
C VAL A 200 17.88 -10.08 -0.35
N PRO A 201 17.65 -10.88 0.71
CA PRO A 201 18.63 -11.88 1.17
C PRO A 201 18.92 -12.91 0.08
N GLU A 202 20.15 -13.41 0.01
CA GLU A 202 20.56 -14.47 -0.94
C GLU A 202 19.63 -15.70 -0.91
N GLU A 203 19.11 -16.05 0.26
CA GLU A 203 18.16 -17.17 0.46
C GLU A 203 16.82 -16.98 -0.27
N SER A 204 16.44 -15.74 -0.57
CA SER A 204 15.19 -15.35 -1.22
C SER A 204 15.40 -14.82 -2.65
N GLN A 205 16.64 -14.76 -3.13
CA GLN A 205 16.95 -14.33 -4.49
C GLN A 205 16.40 -15.34 -5.50
N GLY A 206 15.73 -14.85 -6.55
CA GLY A 206 15.09 -15.70 -7.56
C GLY A 206 13.74 -16.30 -7.17
N CYS A 207 13.28 -16.13 -5.93
CA CYS A 207 11.89 -16.44 -5.57
C CYS A 207 10.97 -15.33 -6.12
N GLN A 208 9.98 -15.71 -6.92
CA GLN A 208 9.05 -14.76 -7.53
C GLN A 208 7.91 -14.31 -6.59
N SER A 209 7.64 -15.04 -5.49
CA SER A 209 6.34 -14.93 -4.79
C SER A 209 6.40 -15.14 -3.27
N VAL A 210 7.13 -14.28 -2.53
CA VAL A 210 7.13 -14.34 -1.06
C VAL A 210 6.98 -12.94 -0.46
N HIS A 211 5.84 -12.69 0.19
CA HIS A 211 5.65 -11.48 0.99
C HIS A 211 6.57 -11.53 2.22
N LEU A 212 7.54 -10.61 2.34
CA LEU A 212 8.49 -10.65 3.45
C LEU A 212 7.81 -10.33 4.78
N LYS A 213 8.11 -11.13 5.81
CA LYS A 213 7.44 -11.07 7.11
C LYS A 213 8.22 -10.22 8.11
N LYS A 214 7.65 -10.01 9.30
CA LYS A 214 8.16 -9.15 10.38
C LYS A 214 9.65 -9.34 10.69
N ASP A 215 10.10 -10.59 10.81
CA ASP A 215 11.47 -10.93 11.21
C ASP A 215 12.53 -10.40 10.26
N PHE A 216 12.23 -10.36 8.94
CA PHE A 216 13.13 -9.81 7.95
C PHE A 216 13.42 -8.33 8.23
N PHE A 217 12.39 -7.52 8.42
CA PHE A 217 12.54 -6.07 8.65
C PHE A 217 13.13 -5.72 10.02
N LEU A 218 13.06 -6.64 10.98
CA LEU A 218 13.71 -6.49 12.28
C LEU A 218 15.22 -6.73 12.20
N ARG A 219 15.65 -7.69 11.36
CA ARG A 219 17.06 -8.08 11.22
C ARG A 219 17.81 -7.24 10.19
N ASN A 220 17.12 -6.74 9.17
CA ASN A 220 17.73 -6.02 8.05
C ASN A 220 17.52 -4.50 8.15
N GLN A 221 18.56 -3.74 7.79
CA GLN A 221 18.49 -2.29 7.67
C GLN A 221 18.14 -1.88 6.24
N SER A 222 17.45 -0.75 6.09
CA SER A 222 17.17 -0.18 4.78
C SER A 222 18.46 0.31 4.11
N ARG A 223 18.69 -0.05 2.85
CA ARG A 223 19.80 0.45 2.03
C ARG A 223 19.55 1.89 1.55
N ALA A 224 18.29 2.20 1.25
CA ALA A 224 17.86 3.55 0.90
C ALA A 224 16.44 3.81 1.45
N ARG A 225 16.03 5.08 1.45
CA ARG A 225 14.70 5.51 1.87
C ARG A 225 14.38 6.86 1.26
N SER A 226 13.10 7.25 1.27
CA SER A 226 12.73 8.64 1.05
C SER A 226 13.42 9.52 2.11
N GLU A 227 13.97 10.67 1.72
CA GLU A 227 14.72 11.57 2.62
C GLU A 227 13.91 11.93 3.88
N THR A 228 12.64 12.28 3.68
CA THR A 228 11.70 12.58 4.75
C THR A 228 10.33 11.99 4.42
N PHE A 229 9.61 11.62 5.49
CA PHE A 229 8.18 11.37 5.40
C PHE A 229 7.47 12.72 5.42
N ILE A 230 6.79 13.08 4.34
CA ILE A 230 6.18 14.40 4.17
C ILE A 230 4.76 14.29 3.64
N ASN A 231 3.90 15.23 4.04
CA ASN A 231 2.50 15.31 3.64
C ASN A 231 2.31 16.00 2.28
N LEU A 232 3.10 15.58 1.28
CA LEU A 232 2.94 16.02 -0.11
C LEU A 232 2.19 14.97 -0.91
N ARG A 233 1.62 15.39 -2.05
CA ARG A 233 0.95 14.48 -2.98
C ARG A 233 1.89 13.39 -3.49
N GLU A 234 3.16 13.73 -3.69
CA GLU A 234 4.19 12.82 -4.17
C GLU A 234 5.49 13.03 -3.38
N VAL A 235 6.18 11.92 -3.11
CA VAL A 235 7.54 11.89 -2.56
C VAL A 235 8.39 11.09 -3.53
N SER A 236 9.46 11.69 -4.02
CA SER A 236 10.42 11.03 -4.91
C SER A 236 11.84 11.16 -4.38
N ASN A 237 12.67 10.17 -4.69
CA ASN A 237 14.10 10.22 -4.34
C ASN A 237 14.95 9.51 -5.41
N HIS A 238 16.05 10.14 -5.80
CA HIS A 238 17.08 9.54 -6.64
C HIS A 238 17.99 8.68 -5.77
N ILE A 239 18.21 7.43 -6.19
CA ILE A 239 18.91 6.42 -5.42
C ILE A 239 19.97 5.76 -6.32
N ARG A 240 21.14 5.52 -5.74
CA ARG A 240 22.22 4.74 -6.34
C ARG A 240 22.51 3.56 -5.44
N LEU A 241 22.42 2.35 -5.99
CA LEU A 241 22.71 1.09 -5.30
C LEU A 241 23.47 0.16 -6.25
N PRO A 242 24.28 -0.78 -5.74
CA PRO A 242 24.95 -1.75 -6.61
C PRO A 242 23.93 -2.66 -7.33
N PRO A 243 24.34 -3.35 -8.41
CA PRO A 243 23.50 -4.36 -9.05
C PRO A 243 23.02 -5.42 -8.05
N GLY A 244 21.74 -5.78 -8.10
CA GLY A 244 21.13 -6.67 -7.12
C GLY A 244 19.59 -6.62 -7.10
N GLU A 245 19.00 -7.39 -6.19
CA GLU A 245 17.56 -7.43 -5.97
C GLU A 245 17.19 -6.62 -4.72
N TYR A 246 16.22 -5.72 -4.87
CA TYR A 246 15.77 -4.80 -3.84
C TYR A 246 14.25 -4.82 -3.69
N ILE A 247 13.77 -4.40 -2.53
CA ILE A 247 12.35 -4.30 -2.22
C ILE A 247 12.05 -2.88 -1.78
N VAL A 248 11.08 -2.27 -2.44
CA VAL A 248 10.49 -0.99 -2.06
C VAL A 248 9.22 -1.24 -1.26
N VAL A 249 9.18 -0.72 -0.05
CA VAL A 249 8.01 -0.76 0.84
C VAL A 249 7.46 0.66 0.99
N PRO A 250 6.44 1.05 0.21
CA PRO A 250 5.75 2.33 0.36
C PRO A 250 4.78 2.27 1.55
N SER A 251 4.79 3.31 2.37
CA SER A 251 3.89 3.40 3.53
C SER A 251 3.47 4.83 3.84
N THR A 252 2.39 4.96 4.60
CA THR A 252 2.13 6.16 5.39
C THR A 252 3.05 6.17 6.62
N PHE A 253 3.18 7.33 7.27
CA PHE A 253 3.95 7.45 8.50
C PHE A 253 3.28 6.68 9.65
N GLU A 254 2.02 7.03 9.94
CA GLU A 254 1.19 6.34 10.91
C GLU A 254 0.50 5.11 10.30
N PRO A 255 0.28 4.03 11.07
CA PRO A 255 -0.52 2.89 10.64
C PRO A 255 -2.01 3.28 10.50
N ASN A 256 -2.80 2.39 9.90
CA ASN A 256 -4.26 2.51 9.76
C ASN A 256 -4.74 3.73 8.95
N LYS A 257 -3.84 4.38 8.20
CA LYS A 257 -4.21 5.42 7.24
C LYS A 257 -4.58 4.78 5.91
N GLU A 258 -5.76 5.11 5.42
CA GLU A 258 -6.30 4.54 4.19
C GLU A 258 -5.99 5.45 3.01
N GLY A 259 -5.59 4.84 1.90
CA GLY A 259 -5.34 5.60 0.69
C GLY A 259 -4.86 4.71 -0.44
N ASP A 260 -5.17 5.13 -1.66
CA ASP A 260 -4.62 4.52 -2.86
C ASP A 260 -3.36 5.29 -3.27
N PHE A 261 -2.40 4.60 -3.86
CA PHE A 261 -1.14 5.18 -4.31
C PHE A 261 -0.70 4.63 -5.67
N ILE A 262 0.23 5.36 -6.28
CA ILE A 262 0.99 4.94 -7.45
C ILE A 262 2.46 4.96 -7.06
N LEU A 263 3.16 3.84 -7.26
CA LEU A 263 4.60 3.76 -7.15
C LEU A 263 5.18 3.71 -8.56
N ARG A 264 6.10 4.61 -8.87
CA ARG A 264 6.83 4.63 -10.14
C ARG A 264 8.30 4.43 -9.87
N VAL A 265 8.90 3.54 -10.65
CA VAL A 265 10.33 3.26 -10.62
C VAL A 265 10.87 3.60 -12.00
N PHE A 266 11.85 4.50 -12.03
CA PHE A 266 12.58 4.83 -13.24
C PHE A 266 14.01 4.32 -13.12
N THR A 267 14.45 3.48 -14.03
CA THR A 267 15.80 2.92 -14.08
C THR A 267 16.51 3.38 -15.35
N GLU A 268 17.80 3.68 -15.25
CA GLU A 268 18.61 4.08 -16.41
C GLU A 268 18.80 2.90 -17.39
N LYS A 269 19.08 1.73 -16.83
CA LYS A 269 19.22 0.47 -17.56
C LYS A 269 17.98 -0.39 -17.45
N GLN A 270 17.90 -1.43 -18.27
CA GLN A 270 16.82 -2.40 -18.17
C GLN A 270 16.79 -3.02 -16.77
N SER A 271 15.61 -3.10 -16.19
CA SER A 271 15.38 -3.65 -14.86
C SER A 271 14.13 -4.52 -14.87
N ASP A 272 14.19 -5.67 -14.22
CA ASP A 272 12.99 -6.48 -13.98
C ASP A 272 12.32 -5.97 -12.69
N THR A 273 11.04 -5.65 -12.75
CA THR A 273 10.29 -5.22 -11.56
C THR A 273 9.00 -6.00 -11.43
N GLU A 274 8.68 -6.41 -10.22
CA GLU A 274 7.57 -7.32 -9.92
C GLU A 274 6.90 -6.91 -8.60
N VAL A 275 5.60 -7.18 -8.46
CA VAL A 275 4.93 -7.04 -7.15
C VAL A 275 5.31 -8.25 -6.30
N LEU A 276 5.82 -8.01 -5.09
CA LEU A 276 6.09 -9.07 -4.12
C LEU A 276 4.83 -9.30 -3.29
N ASP A 277 4.13 -10.36 -3.64
CA ASP A 277 2.94 -10.84 -2.93
C ASP A 277 2.94 -12.37 -2.91
N ASP A 278 2.09 -12.94 -2.08
CA ASP A 278 1.94 -14.39 -1.99
C ASP A 278 1.10 -14.90 -3.18
N GLU A 279 1.55 -15.97 -3.84
CA GLU A 279 0.76 -16.66 -4.86
C GLU A 279 -0.46 -17.36 -4.23
N ILE A 280 -1.62 -17.21 -4.88
CA ILE A 280 -2.87 -17.76 -4.39
C ILE A 280 -2.79 -19.29 -4.43
N SER A 281 -2.77 -19.92 -3.26
CA SER A 281 -2.71 -21.37 -3.12
C SER A 281 -3.36 -21.83 -1.83
N ALA A 282 -3.81 -23.09 -1.81
CA ALA A 282 -4.41 -23.72 -0.64
C ALA A 282 -3.85 -25.13 -0.44
N ASP A 283 -3.03 -25.32 0.58
CA ASP A 283 -2.58 -26.63 1.03
C ASP A 283 -3.65 -27.21 1.97
N LEU A 284 -4.70 -27.75 1.36
CA LEU A 284 -5.80 -28.38 2.07
C LEU A 284 -5.47 -29.85 2.26
N PRO A 285 -5.65 -30.41 3.47
CA PRO A 285 -5.54 -31.85 3.65
C PRO A 285 -6.55 -32.55 2.73
N ASP A 286 -6.13 -33.68 2.18
CA ASP A 286 -7.04 -34.59 1.49
C ASP A 286 -8.22 -34.94 2.41
N GLU A 287 -9.37 -35.26 1.81
CA GLU A 287 -10.55 -35.60 2.61
C GLU A 287 -10.22 -36.79 3.51
N GLU A 288 -10.36 -36.60 4.83
CA GLU A 288 -10.17 -37.68 5.79
C GLU A 288 -11.18 -38.79 5.46
N GLU A 289 -10.70 -39.93 4.96
CA GLU A 289 -11.50 -41.15 4.79
C GLU A 289 -11.73 -41.76 6.18
N ILE A 290 -12.67 -41.17 6.92
CA ILE A 290 -13.12 -41.67 8.22
C ILE A 290 -14.26 -42.64 7.96
N SER A 291 -14.07 -43.90 8.33
CA SER A 291 -15.18 -44.84 8.44
C SER A 291 -15.89 -44.65 9.77
N GLU A 292 -17.14 -45.11 9.89
CA GLU A 292 -17.82 -45.07 11.18
C GLU A 292 -16.99 -45.74 12.28
N ASP A 293 -16.29 -46.83 11.97
CA ASP A 293 -15.50 -47.63 12.92
C ASP A 293 -14.28 -46.89 13.50
N ASP A 294 -13.82 -45.84 12.83
CA ASP A 294 -12.74 -44.98 13.33
C ASP A 294 -13.22 -43.96 14.37
N ILE A 295 -14.55 -43.83 14.53
CA ILE A 295 -15.17 -42.85 15.42
C ILE A 295 -15.30 -43.42 16.83
N ASP A 296 -14.66 -42.76 17.79
CA ASP A 296 -14.70 -43.12 19.20
C ASP A 296 -16.15 -43.22 19.74
N GLU A 297 -16.40 -44.24 20.57
CA GLU A 297 -17.70 -44.50 21.17
C GLU A 297 -18.26 -43.29 21.95
N ASN A 298 -17.41 -42.50 22.61
CA ASN A 298 -17.88 -41.31 23.31
C ASN A 298 -18.40 -40.25 22.34
N PHE A 299 -17.77 -40.10 21.17
CA PHE A 299 -18.25 -39.19 20.14
C PHE A 299 -19.55 -39.68 19.53
N ARG A 300 -19.67 -40.99 19.23
CA ARG A 300 -20.93 -41.59 18.77
C ARG A 300 -22.08 -41.38 19.76
N ASN A 301 -21.82 -41.62 21.05
CA ASN A 301 -22.82 -41.41 22.11
C ASN A 301 -23.21 -39.93 22.24
N MET A 302 -22.24 -39.01 22.11
CA MET A 302 -22.51 -37.58 22.09
C MET A 302 -23.35 -37.19 20.87
N PHE A 303 -23.01 -37.69 19.68
CA PHE A 303 -23.77 -37.44 18.45
C PHE A 303 -25.21 -37.94 18.57
N GLN A 304 -25.44 -39.17 19.04
CA GLN A 304 -26.79 -39.73 19.24
C GLN A 304 -27.65 -38.88 20.19
N GLN A 305 -27.05 -38.34 21.26
CA GLN A 305 -27.78 -37.46 22.18
C GLN A 305 -28.17 -36.12 21.55
N LEU A 306 -27.48 -35.71 20.48
CA LEU A 306 -27.62 -34.41 19.84
C LEU A 306 -28.45 -34.47 18.55
N ALA A 307 -28.33 -35.55 17.78
CA ALA A 307 -28.96 -35.77 16.48
C ALA A 307 -30.36 -36.39 16.56
N GLY A 308 -30.87 -36.70 17.75
CA GLY A 308 -32.25 -37.16 17.93
C GLY A 308 -32.57 -38.50 17.26
N GLU A 309 -33.82 -38.65 16.82
CA GLU A 309 -34.34 -39.90 16.24
C GLU A 309 -33.99 -40.08 14.76
N ASP A 310 -33.73 -38.99 14.03
CA ASP A 310 -33.37 -38.97 12.62
C ASP A 310 -31.87 -39.21 12.38
N MET A 311 -31.04 -39.22 13.44
CA MET A 311 -29.60 -39.51 13.37
C MET A 311 -28.83 -38.57 12.44
N GLU A 312 -29.35 -37.35 12.26
CA GLU A 312 -28.79 -36.29 11.45
C GLU A 312 -28.80 -34.99 12.23
N ILE A 313 -27.78 -34.15 12.07
CA ILE A 313 -27.72 -32.83 12.72
C ILE A 313 -28.18 -31.76 11.72
N SER A 314 -29.26 -31.06 12.06
CA SER A 314 -29.72 -29.89 11.33
C SER A 314 -28.90 -28.63 11.66
N VAL A 315 -29.03 -27.59 10.82
CA VAL A 315 -28.40 -26.28 11.05
C VAL A 315 -28.71 -25.70 12.45
N PHE A 316 -29.94 -25.88 12.94
CA PHE A 316 -30.36 -25.33 14.23
C PHE A 316 -29.74 -26.09 15.40
N GLU A 317 -29.61 -27.41 15.27
CA GLU A 317 -28.93 -28.26 16.25
C GLU A 317 -27.43 -27.96 16.25
N LEU A 318 -26.81 -27.89 15.08
CA LEU A 318 -25.38 -27.55 14.94
C LEU A 318 -25.06 -26.24 15.66
N ARG A 319 -25.83 -25.17 15.41
CA ARG A 319 -25.65 -23.90 16.12
C ARG A 319 -25.76 -24.05 17.63
N THR A 320 -26.77 -24.77 18.10
CA THR A 320 -27.00 -24.99 19.53
C THR A 320 -25.83 -25.72 20.17
N ILE A 321 -25.33 -26.76 19.50
CA ILE A 321 -24.21 -27.59 19.95
C ILE A 321 -22.94 -26.75 20.03
N LEU A 322 -22.57 -26.10 18.94
CA LEU A 322 -21.33 -25.33 18.86
C LEU A 322 -21.34 -24.15 19.85
N ASN A 323 -22.48 -23.46 20.02
CA ASN A 323 -22.56 -22.34 20.97
C ASN A 323 -22.50 -22.78 22.43
N ARG A 324 -23.02 -23.97 22.76
CA ARG A 324 -22.85 -24.56 24.10
C ARG A 324 -21.39 -24.88 24.39
N VAL A 325 -20.62 -25.26 23.37
CA VAL A 325 -19.18 -25.55 23.48
C VAL A 325 -18.38 -24.27 23.59
N ILE A 326 -18.60 -23.30 22.69
CA ILE A 326 -17.95 -21.99 22.71
C ILE A 326 -18.18 -21.27 24.04
N ALA A 327 -19.37 -21.35 24.62
CA ALA A 327 -19.65 -20.71 25.92
C ALA A 327 -18.75 -21.19 27.07
N ARG A 328 -18.07 -22.34 26.92
CA ARG A 328 -17.08 -22.83 27.88
C ARG A 328 -15.69 -22.20 27.70
N HIS A 329 -15.41 -21.64 26.53
CA HIS A 329 -14.16 -21.01 26.15
C HIS A 329 -14.20 -19.50 26.42
N LYS A 330 -13.94 -19.12 27.68
CA LYS A 330 -13.96 -17.72 28.13
C LYS A 330 -12.84 -16.85 27.55
N ASP A 331 -11.86 -17.48 26.93
CA ASP A 331 -10.76 -16.84 26.21
C ASP A 331 -11.21 -16.25 24.86
N LEU A 332 -12.31 -16.73 24.29
CA LEU A 332 -12.83 -16.23 23.02
C LEU A 332 -13.81 -15.08 23.27
N LYS A 333 -13.67 -14.00 22.50
CA LYS A 333 -14.61 -12.89 22.50
C LYS A 333 -15.51 -13.02 21.26
N THR A 334 -16.63 -13.71 21.42
CA THR A 334 -17.60 -13.96 20.34
C THR A 334 -19.02 -14.08 20.91
N ASP A 335 -20.02 -13.77 20.10
CA ASP A 335 -21.44 -13.99 20.41
C ASP A 335 -21.89 -15.43 20.12
N GLY A 336 -20.94 -16.29 19.72
CA GLY A 336 -21.17 -17.64 19.25
C GLY A 336 -21.41 -17.69 17.74
N PHE A 337 -21.46 -18.91 17.19
CA PHE A 337 -21.74 -19.14 15.79
C PHE A 337 -23.12 -18.62 15.37
N SER A 338 -23.11 -17.86 14.29
CA SER A 338 -24.29 -17.42 13.57
C SER A 338 -24.96 -18.57 12.82
N MET A 339 -26.22 -18.37 12.42
CA MET A 339 -26.92 -19.32 11.54
C MET A 339 -26.23 -19.45 10.18
N ASP A 340 -25.69 -18.35 9.66
CA ASP A 340 -25.06 -18.35 8.34
C ASP A 340 -23.74 -19.12 8.36
N SER A 341 -22.93 -18.97 9.41
CA SER A 341 -21.72 -19.80 9.61
C SER A 341 -22.06 -21.29 9.67
N CYS A 342 -23.10 -21.66 10.43
CA CYS A 342 -23.55 -23.05 10.51
C CYS A 342 -24.06 -23.59 9.17
N ARG A 343 -24.75 -22.77 8.36
CA ARG A 343 -25.16 -23.15 7.00
C ARG A 343 -23.95 -23.40 6.10
N ASN A 344 -22.96 -22.52 6.12
CA ASN A 344 -21.75 -22.70 5.32
C ASN A 344 -20.98 -23.95 5.73
N MET A 345 -20.92 -24.25 7.04
CA MET A 345 -20.30 -25.48 7.54
C MET A 345 -21.00 -26.73 7.03
N ILE A 346 -22.34 -26.72 7.01
CA ILE A 346 -23.12 -27.83 6.47
C ILE A 346 -22.86 -27.95 4.98
N ASN A 347 -22.93 -26.85 4.22
CA ASN A 347 -22.70 -26.87 2.76
C ASN A 347 -21.29 -27.35 2.38
N LEU A 348 -20.27 -27.13 3.23
CA LEU A 348 -18.92 -27.65 3.00
C LEU A 348 -18.85 -29.18 3.17
N MET A 349 -19.67 -29.73 4.08
CA MET A 349 -19.58 -31.10 4.54
C MET A 349 -20.62 -32.04 3.92
N ASP A 350 -21.77 -31.50 3.54
CA ASP A 350 -22.94 -32.18 2.99
C ASP A 350 -22.63 -32.72 1.58
N LYS A 351 -22.12 -33.95 1.51
CA LYS A 351 -21.77 -34.60 0.24
C LYS A 351 -22.96 -35.28 -0.41
N ASP A 352 -23.97 -35.64 0.37
CA ASP A 352 -25.14 -36.38 -0.08
C ASP A 352 -26.33 -35.47 -0.46
N GLY A 353 -26.23 -34.17 -0.18
CA GLY A 353 -27.25 -33.17 -0.48
C GLY A 353 -28.45 -33.21 0.48
N SER A 354 -28.26 -33.77 1.68
CA SER A 354 -29.28 -33.88 2.73
C SER A 354 -29.61 -32.53 3.39
N ALA A 355 -28.74 -31.53 3.21
CA ALA A 355 -28.74 -30.26 3.94
C ALA A 355 -28.60 -30.43 5.46
N ARG A 356 -28.04 -31.55 5.89
CA ARG A 356 -27.84 -31.99 7.27
C ARG A 356 -26.48 -32.65 7.40
N LEU A 357 -26.10 -33.06 8.62
CA LEU A 357 -24.84 -33.76 8.85
C LEU A 357 -25.08 -35.15 9.43
N GLY A 358 -24.59 -36.16 8.73
CA GLY A 358 -24.42 -37.50 9.28
C GLY A 358 -23.29 -37.57 10.32
N LEU A 359 -23.15 -38.73 10.97
CA LEU A 359 -22.13 -38.95 12.00
C LEU A 359 -20.70 -38.69 11.51
N VAL A 360 -20.37 -39.23 10.33
CA VAL A 360 -19.02 -39.11 9.74
C VAL A 360 -18.72 -37.66 9.34
N GLU A 361 -19.67 -36.99 8.68
CA GLU A 361 -19.55 -35.60 8.28
C GLU A 361 -19.39 -34.68 9.50
N PHE A 362 -20.19 -34.90 10.54
CA PHE A 362 -20.07 -34.13 11.78
C PHE A 362 -18.73 -34.35 12.49
N GLN A 363 -18.19 -35.57 12.47
CA GLN A 363 -16.85 -35.86 13.03
C GLN A 363 -15.74 -35.10 12.29
N ILE A 364 -15.76 -35.10 10.95
CA ILE A 364 -14.77 -34.37 10.15
C ILE A 364 -14.88 -32.86 10.41
N LEU A 365 -16.11 -32.32 10.43
CA LEU A 365 -16.34 -30.91 10.75
C LEU A 365 -15.80 -30.55 12.15
N TRP A 366 -16.05 -31.41 13.13
CA TRP A 366 -15.60 -31.21 14.50
C TRP A 366 -14.06 -31.18 14.60
N ASN A 367 -13.37 -32.08 13.89
CA ASN A 367 -11.91 -32.09 13.80
C ASN A 367 -11.38 -30.78 13.18
N LYS A 368 -12.00 -30.31 12.09
CA LYS A 368 -11.66 -29.02 11.46
C LYS A 368 -11.84 -27.85 12.41
N ILE A 369 -12.98 -27.73 13.08
CA ILE A 369 -13.24 -26.65 14.05
C ILE A 369 -12.23 -26.68 15.19
N ARG A 370 -11.85 -27.86 15.69
CA ARG A 370 -10.81 -28.00 16.72
C ARG A 370 -9.44 -27.55 16.23
N ASN A 371 -9.07 -27.91 15.00
CA ASN A 371 -7.81 -27.46 14.42
C ASN A 371 -7.80 -25.93 14.26
N TRP A 372 -8.86 -25.36 13.67
CA TRP A 372 -8.99 -23.91 13.52
C TRP A 372 -9.03 -23.17 14.86
N LEU A 373 -9.60 -23.75 15.92
CA LEU A 373 -9.53 -23.19 17.26
C LEU A 373 -8.09 -23.15 17.80
N ASN A 374 -7.28 -24.16 17.51
CA ASN A 374 -5.87 -24.17 17.89
C ASN A 374 -5.08 -23.12 17.10
N VAL A 375 -5.27 -23.04 15.78
CA VAL A 375 -4.70 -21.99 14.94
C VAL A 375 -5.10 -20.62 15.46
N PHE A 376 -6.37 -20.45 15.85
CA PHE A 376 -6.86 -19.18 16.36
C PHE A 376 -6.12 -18.75 17.62
N ARG A 377 -6.00 -19.65 18.59
CA ARG A 377 -5.27 -19.39 19.84
C ARG A 377 -3.78 -19.18 19.65
N GLN A 378 -3.18 -19.83 18.65
CA GLN A 378 -1.76 -19.69 18.37
C GLN A 378 -1.42 -18.30 17.84
N HIS A 379 -2.35 -17.69 17.07
CA HIS A 379 -2.14 -16.42 16.40
C HIS A 379 -2.86 -15.22 17.05
N ASP A 380 -3.69 -15.43 18.07
CA ASP A 380 -4.15 -14.37 18.99
C ASP A 380 -2.99 -13.97 19.92
N LEU A 381 -2.02 -13.24 19.36
CA LEU A 381 -0.74 -12.93 20.00
C LEU A 381 -0.91 -11.94 21.15
N ASP A 382 -1.87 -11.04 21.02
CA ASP A 382 -2.21 -10.06 22.05
C ASP A 382 -3.22 -10.58 23.09
N LYS A 383 -3.75 -11.80 22.88
CA LYS A 383 -4.74 -12.46 23.74
C LYS A 383 -6.01 -11.62 23.92
N SER A 384 -6.40 -10.90 22.87
CA SER A 384 -7.61 -10.09 22.87
C SER A 384 -8.89 -10.92 22.79
N GLY A 385 -8.77 -12.20 22.41
CA GLY A 385 -9.90 -13.08 22.12
C GLY A 385 -10.50 -12.83 20.73
N THR A 386 -9.85 -11.99 19.93
CA THR A 386 -10.18 -11.61 18.55
C THR A 386 -8.91 -11.58 17.71
N MET A 387 -9.00 -11.78 16.41
CA MET A 387 -7.85 -11.61 15.52
C MET A 387 -7.83 -10.22 14.92
N SER A 388 -6.73 -9.51 15.11
CA SER A 388 -6.40 -8.40 14.23
C SER A 388 -6.14 -8.91 12.80
N SER A 389 -6.23 -8.00 11.85
CA SER A 389 -5.96 -8.32 10.44
C SER A 389 -4.62 -8.96 10.09
N TYR A 390 -3.54 -8.62 10.81
CA TYR A 390 -2.24 -9.21 10.54
C TYR A 390 -2.12 -10.60 11.18
N GLU A 391 -2.81 -10.83 12.30
CA GLU A 391 -2.97 -12.17 12.89
C GLU A 391 -3.81 -13.06 11.98
N MET A 392 -4.88 -12.51 11.38
CA MET A 392 -5.66 -13.18 10.35
C MET A 392 -4.77 -13.65 9.20
N ARG A 393 -3.88 -12.79 8.68
CA ARG A 393 -2.94 -13.16 7.60
C ARG A 393 -2.07 -14.37 7.97
N LEU A 394 -1.50 -14.38 9.17
CA LEU A 394 -0.64 -15.49 9.65
C LEU A 394 -1.45 -16.76 9.96
N ALA A 395 -2.65 -16.58 10.51
CA ALA A 395 -3.57 -17.67 10.83
C ALA A 395 -4.06 -18.38 9.57
N MET A 396 -4.36 -17.63 8.51
CA MET A 396 -4.74 -18.19 7.20
C MET A 396 -3.62 -19.01 6.60
N GLU A 397 -2.38 -18.50 6.63
CA GLU A 397 -1.20 -19.23 6.16
C GLU A 397 -1.00 -20.53 6.94
N SER A 398 -1.19 -20.50 8.27
CA SER A 398 -1.13 -21.69 9.12
C SER A 398 -2.30 -22.67 8.93
N ALA A 399 -3.44 -22.17 8.45
CA ALA A 399 -4.58 -22.99 8.06
C ALA A 399 -4.44 -23.56 6.62
N GLY A 400 -3.32 -23.27 5.95
CA GLY A 400 -3.00 -23.79 4.61
C GLY A 400 -3.30 -22.82 3.46
N PHE A 401 -3.81 -21.62 3.71
CA PHE A 401 -4.17 -20.66 2.66
C PHE A 401 -3.12 -19.57 2.49
N LYS A 402 -2.52 -19.48 1.30
CA LYS A 402 -1.70 -18.33 0.88
C LYS A 402 -2.51 -17.48 -0.08
N LEU A 403 -2.66 -16.20 0.25
CA LEU A 403 -3.52 -15.27 -0.48
C LEU A 403 -2.77 -13.96 -0.73
N ASP A 404 -3.11 -13.31 -1.84
CA ASP A 404 -2.55 -11.99 -2.17
C ASP A 404 -3.10 -10.88 -1.25
N ASN A 405 -2.47 -9.71 -1.28
CA ASN A 405 -2.89 -8.54 -0.52
C ASN A 405 -4.35 -8.14 -0.85
N ARG A 406 -4.79 -8.33 -2.09
CA ARG A 406 -6.14 -7.95 -2.53
C ARG A 406 -7.21 -8.79 -1.83
N LEU A 407 -7.03 -10.11 -1.78
CA LEU A 407 -7.92 -11.01 -1.09
C LEU A 407 -7.89 -10.78 0.42
N HIS A 408 -6.73 -10.55 1.02
CA HIS A 408 -6.64 -10.17 2.43
C HIS A 408 -7.46 -8.89 2.74
N GLN A 409 -7.42 -7.87 1.87
CA GLN A 409 -8.25 -6.67 2.04
C GLN A 409 -9.74 -6.99 1.99
N VAL A 410 -10.18 -7.83 1.05
CA VAL A 410 -11.59 -8.23 0.91
C VAL A 410 -12.05 -9.01 2.14
N ILE A 411 -11.22 -9.93 2.64
CA ILE A 411 -11.52 -10.73 3.82
C ILE A 411 -11.68 -9.84 5.04
N VAL A 412 -10.73 -8.95 5.32
CA VAL A 412 -10.85 -8.04 6.47
C VAL A 412 -12.08 -7.16 6.31
N ALA A 413 -12.30 -6.55 5.14
CA ALA A 413 -13.44 -5.67 4.92
C ALA A 413 -14.81 -6.36 5.11
N ARG A 414 -14.87 -7.70 4.99
CA ARG A 414 -16.10 -8.48 5.10
C ARG A 414 -16.30 -9.15 6.45
N TYR A 415 -15.23 -9.60 7.09
CA TYR A 415 -15.28 -10.44 8.29
C TYR A 415 -14.79 -9.74 9.55
N ALA A 416 -14.10 -8.60 9.44
CA ALA A 416 -13.72 -7.81 10.61
C ALA A 416 -14.88 -6.92 11.08
N ASP A 417 -14.96 -6.73 12.39
CA ASP A 417 -15.92 -5.83 13.03
C ASP A 417 -15.49 -4.35 12.96
N GLU A 418 -16.27 -3.45 13.56
CA GLU A 418 -15.95 -2.01 13.62
C GLU A 418 -14.63 -1.72 14.34
N SER A 419 -14.18 -2.62 15.21
CA SER A 419 -12.90 -2.55 15.91
C SER A 419 -11.72 -3.09 15.10
N MET A 420 -11.96 -3.58 13.87
CA MET A 420 -11.01 -4.26 12.99
C MET A 420 -10.52 -5.60 13.56
N GLY A 421 -11.31 -6.21 14.43
CA GLY A 421 -11.11 -7.55 14.97
C GLY A 421 -12.02 -8.56 14.26
N VAL A 422 -11.48 -9.75 13.99
CA VAL A 422 -12.23 -10.90 13.48
C VAL A 422 -12.42 -11.86 14.67
N ASP A 423 -13.67 -12.07 15.07
CA ASP A 423 -13.96 -13.04 16.12
C ASP A 423 -13.91 -14.49 15.61
N PHE A 424 -14.03 -15.46 16.52
CA PHE A 424 -13.89 -16.87 16.15
C PHE A 424 -14.98 -17.35 15.18
N ASP A 425 -16.21 -16.84 15.29
CA ASP A 425 -17.29 -17.17 14.34
C ASP A 425 -16.93 -16.73 12.91
N ASN A 426 -16.56 -15.45 12.75
CA ASN A 426 -16.20 -14.90 11.44
C ASN A 426 -14.92 -15.53 10.88
N PHE A 427 -13.95 -15.89 11.72
CA PHE A 427 -12.75 -16.61 11.33
C PHE A 427 -13.09 -17.96 10.69
N VAL A 428 -13.86 -18.79 11.40
CA VAL A 428 -14.26 -20.12 10.92
C VAL A 428 -15.14 -19.99 9.68
N CYS A 429 -16.10 -19.06 9.67
CA CYS A 429 -16.95 -18.81 8.52
C CYS A 429 -16.14 -18.45 7.26
N CYS A 430 -15.11 -17.62 7.42
CA CYS A 430 -14.20 -17.28 6.33
C CYS A 430 -13.41 -18.50 5.82
N LEU A 431 -12.85 -19.32 6.71
CA LEU A 431 -12.07 -20.49 6.32
C LEU A 431 -12.93 -21.54 5.62
N VAL A 432 -14.13 -21.81 6.14
CA VAL A 432 -15.11 -22.70 5.52
C VAL A 432 -15.42 -22.24 4.09
N LYS A 433 -15.73 -20.95 3.91
CA LYS A 433 -16.02 -20.40 2.58
C LYS A 433 -14.83 -20.49 1.63
N LEU A 434 -13.63 -20.17 2.09
CA LEU A 434 -12.43 -20.31 1.26
C LEU A 434 -12.21 -21.76 0.86
N GLU A 435 -12.31 -22.70 1.80
CA GLU A 435 -12.16 -24.12 1.52
C GLU A 435 -13.18 -24.59 0.46
N THR A 436 -14.45 -24.23 0.61
CA THR A 436 -15.50 -24.55 -0.38
C THR A 436 -15.16 -23.98 -1.75
N MET A 437 -14.74 -22.72 -1.82
CA MET A 437 -14.39 -22.05 -3.08
C MET A 437 -13.17 -22.70 -3.76
N PHE A 438 -12.12 -23.04 -3.01
CA PHE A 438 -10.93 -23.72 -3.55
C PHE A 438 -11.26 -25.12 -4.06
N ARG A 439 -12.02 -25.91 -3.29
CA ARG A 439 -12.43 -27.26 -3.69
C ARG A 439 -13.30 -27.24 -4.95
N PHE A 440 -14.26 -26.32 -5.02
CA PHE A 440 -15.11 -26.15 -6.19
C PHE A 440 -14.33 -25.70 -7.43
N PHE A 441 -13.41 -24.75 -7.29
CA PHE A 441 -12.59 -24.33 -8.42
C PHE A 441 -11.73 -25.49 -8.96
N ARG A 442 -11.12 -26.28 -8.06
CA ARG A 442 -10.33 -27.47 -8.43
C ARG A 442 -11.16 -28.55 -9.13
N SER A 443 -12.44 -28.72 -8.78
CA SER A 443 -13.30 -29.68 -9.47
C SER A 443 -13.67 -29.25 -10.89
N LEU A 444 -13.68 -27.95 -11.16
CA LEU A 444 -13.91 -27.38 -12.50
C LEU A 444 -12.63 -27.24 -13.34
N ASP A 445 -11.44 -27.29 -12.72
CA ASP A 445 -10.15 -27.24 -13.41
C ASP A 445 -9.25 -28.47 -13.08
N PRO A 446 -9.64 -29.70 -13.48
CA PRO A 446 -8.86 -30.91 -13.18
C PRO A 446 -7.47 -30.93 -13.80
N GLU A 447 -7.28 -30.18 -14.89
CA GLU A 447 -6.01 -30.09 -15.63
C GLU A 447 -5.07 -29.02 -15.08
N GLY A 448 -5.52 -28.19 -14.11
CA GLY A 448 -4.71 -27.15 -13.50
C GLY A 448 -4.33 -26.03 -14.46
N THR A 449 -5.24 -25.67 -15.37
CA THR A 449 -5.03 -24.60 -16.36
C THR A 449 -5.00 -23.20 -15.73
N GLY A 450 -5.50 -23.06 -14.50
CA GLY A 450 -5.68 -21.78 -13.81
C GLY A 450 -6.96 -21.04 -14.20
N SER A 451 -7.86 -21.70 -14.95
CA SER A 451 -9.14 -21.13 -15.38
C SER A 451 -10.25 -22.17 -15.35
N ALA A 452 -11.45 -21.75 -14.97
CA ALA A 452 -12.64 -22.60 -14.95
C ALA A 452 -13.74 -21.98 -15.81
N VAL A 453 -14.41 -22.79 -16.63
CA VAL A 453 -15.55 -22.36 -17.46
C VAL A 453 -16.83 -22.88 -16.83
N MET A 454 -17.80 -21.98 -16.63
CA MET A 454 -19.11 -22.33 -16.12
C MET A 454 -20.20 -21.53 -16.82
N ASN A 455 -21.39 -22.11 -16.92
CA ASN A 455 -22.58 -21.42 -17.41
C ASN A 455 -23.28 -20.64 -16.28
N LEU A 456 -24.30 -19.85 -16.64
CA LEU A 456 -25.04 -19.03 -15.67
C LEU A 456 -25.72 -19.86 -14.57
N GLY A 457 -26.25 -21.04 -14.92
CA GLY A 457 -26.90 -21.92 -13.96
C GLY A 457 -25.92 -22.44 -12.92
N GLU A 458 -24.76 -22.94 -13.36
CA GLU A 458 -23.67 -23.41 -12.50
C GLU A 458 -23.16 -22.28 -11.60
N TRP A 459 -22.94 -21.08 -12.15
CA TRP A 459 -22.53 -19.91 -11.38
C TRP A 459 -23.55 -19.54 -10.29
N LEU A 460 -24.84 -19.53 -10.62
CA LEU A 460 -25.91 -19.21 -9.68
C LEU A 460 -26.02 -20.27 -8.59
N THR A 461 -25.99 -21.55 -8.93
CA THR A 461 -26.02 -22.64 -7.96
C THR A 461 -24.85 -22.54 -7.00
N PHE A 462 -23.64 -22.31 -7.51
CA PHE A 462 -22.46 -22.13 -6.67
C PHE A 462 -22.56 -20.92 -5.74
N THR A 463 -22.94 -19.75 -6.27
CA THR A 463 -22.96 -18.50 -5.49
C THR A 463 -24.09 -18.48 -4.44
N MET A 464 -25.19 -19.20 -4.69
CA MET A 464 -26.33 -19.28 -3.78
C MET A 464 -26.21 -20.39 -2.73
N CYS A 465 -25.50 -21.46 -3.05
CA CYS A 465 -25.26 -22.59 -2.14
C CYS A 465 -23.91 -22.50 -1.41
N GLY A 466 -23.01 -21.58 -1.78
CA GLY A 466 -21.68 -21.38 -1.18
C GLY A 466 -21.55 -20.25 -0.16
#